data_AF-A0A962FTW7-F1
#
_entry.id   AF-A0A962FTW7-F1
#
_cell.length_a   1.000
_cell.length_b   1.000
_cell.length_c   1.000
_cell.angle_alpha   90.00
_cell.angle_beta   90.00
_cell.angle_gamma   90.00
#
_symmetry.space_group_name_H-M   'P 1'
#
loop_
_entity.id
_entity.type
_entity.pdbx_description
1 polymer ?
#
loop_
_entity_poly.entity_id
_entity_poly.type
_entity_poly.pdbx_seq_one_letter_code
_entity_poly.pdbx_strand_id
1 'polypeptide(L)' 'MAESAEEDIQFFAKREKIYPRSVKGKYRTIKWTVLTVCLAIYYLAPFLRWDRGENAPGQAILIDLPHRRAYFFFIEIWPQ' A
#
# COMPACT_ATOMS: atom_id res chain seq x y z
N MET A 1 64.67 -7.48 32.13
CA MET A 1 63.23 -7.82 32.17
C MET A 1 62.58 -6.94 31.11
N ALA A 2 62.50 -7.43 29.87
CA ALA A 2 61.94 -6.66 28.76
C ALA A 2 60.48 -7.04 28.64
N GLU A 3 59.61 -6.09 28.95
CA GLU A 3 58.16 -6.20 28.85
C GLU A 3 57.79 -6.21 27.37
N SER A 4 57.42 -7.38 26.86
CA SER A 4 56.90 -7.56 25.51
C SER A 4 55.51 -6.93 25.47
N ALA A 5 55.41 -5.77 24.81
CA ALA A 5 54.16 -5.06 24.58
C ALA A 5 53.13 -6.01 23.95
N GLU A 6 52.01 -6.21 24.66
CA GLU A 6 50.87 -6.97 24.16
C GLU A 6 50.31 -6.28 22.92
N GLU A 7 50.44 -6.92 21.75
CA GLU A 7 49.81 -6.44 20.52
C GLU A 7 48.28 -6.57 20.68
N ASP A 8 47.57 -5.44 20.68
CA ASP A 8 46.11 -5.39 20.74
C ASP A 8 45.50 -5.99 19.46
N ILE A 9 45.17 -7.28 19.51
CA ILE A 9 44.61 -8.01 18.37
C ILE A 9 43.16 -7.58 18.16
N GLN A 10 42.94 -6.69 17.20
CA GLN A 10 41.60 -6.20 16.84
C GLN A 10 40.83 -7.27 16.03
N PHE A 11 39.93 -8.01 16.67
CA PHE A 11 39.16 -9.11 16.05
C PHE A 11 38.01 -8.68 15.12
N PHE A 12 37.58 -7.41 15.18
CA PHE A 12 36.43 -6.93 14.42
C PHE A 12 36.70 -5.60 13.74
N ALA A 13 36.37 -5.53 12.46
CA ALA A 13 36.42 -4.28 11.70
C ALA A 13 35.39 -3.29 12.24
N LYS A 14 35.80 -2.04 12.41
CA LYS A 14 34.92 -0.94 12.82
C LYS A 14 33.83 -0.74 11.77
N ARG A 15 32.55 -0.80 12.18
CA ARG A 15 31.40 -0.65 11.28
C ARG A 15 31.42 0.72 10.61
N GLU A 16 31.40 0.71 9.28
CA GLU A 16 31.26 1.93 8.50
C GLU A 16 29.85 2.50 8.67
N LYS A 17 29.76 3.82 8.86
CA LYS A 17 28.48 4.49 9.03
C LYS A 17 27.76 4.56 7.69
N ILE A 18 26.67 3.81 7.55
CA ILE A 18 25.81 3.84 6.36
C ILE A 18 24.83 5.00 6.48
N TYR A 19 24.88 5.94 5.52
CA TYR A 19 23.95 7.04 5.43
C TYR A 19 22.88 6.77 4.35
N PRO A 20 21.63 7.19 4.57
CA PRO A 20 20.58 7.02 3.57
C PRO A 20 20.88 7.86 2.32
N ARG A 21 20.78 7.24 1.14
CA ARG A 21 20.93 7.94 -0.14
C ARG A 21 19.59 8.47 -0.62
N SER A 22 19.57 9.69 -1.16
CA SER A 22 18.39 10.22 -1.83
C SER A 22 18.08 9.39 -3.07
N VAL A 23 16.87 8.82 -3.14
CA VAL A 23 16.41 8.01 -4.28
C VAL A 23 15.59 8.89 -5.21
N LYS A 24 15.98 8.98 -6.48
CA LYS A 24 15.24 9.65 -7.57
C LYS A 24 15.24 8.75 -8.80
N GLY A 25 14.21 8.87 -9.64
CA GLY A 25 14.13 8.14 -10.90
C GLY A 25 12.77 7.47 -11.17
N LYS A 26 12.68 6.83 -12.33
CA LYS A 26 11.44 6.28 -12.90
C LYS A 26 10.67 5.38 -11.93
N TYR A 27 11.34 4.41 -11.31
CA TYR A 27 10.69 3.47 -10.39
C TYR A 27 10.09 4.12 -9.14
N ARG A 28 10.71 5.17 -8.62
CA ARG A 28 10.16 5.91 -7.47
C ARG A 28 8.88 6.62 -7.89
N THR A 29 8.88 7.29 -9.04
CA THR A 29 7.68 7.93 -9.59
C THR A 29 6.56 6.92 -9.80
N ILE A 30 6.85 5.78 -10.45
CA ILE A 30 5.86 4.71 -10.66
C ILE A 30 5.26 4.24 -9.33
N LYS A 31 6.10 3.98 -8.31
CA LYS A 31 5.63 3.56 -6.98
C LYS A 31 4.63 4.55 -6.40
N TRP A 32 4.97 5.84 -6.42
CA TRP A 32 4.11 6.89 -5.86
C TRP A 32 2.85 7.11 -6.69
N THR A 33 2.94 7.02 -8.02
CA THR A 33 1.77 7.08 -8.90
C THR A 33 0.81 5.94 -8.60
N VAL A 34 1.29 4.69 -8.59
CA VAL A 34 0.46 3.52 -8.27
C VAL A 34 -0.14 3.64 -6.87
N LEU A 35 0.66 4.00 -5.87
CA LEU A 35 0.17 4.22 -4.51
C LEU A 35 -0.95 5.26 -4.48
N THR A 36 -0.76 6.41 -5.15
CA THR A 36 -1.75 7.48 -5.20
C THR A 36 -3.04 7.03 -5.89
N VAL A 37 -2.93 6.30 -7.01
CA VAL A 37 -4.09 5.76 -7.73
C VAL A 37 -4.86 4.76 -6.86
N CYS A 38 -4.17 3.79 -6.24
CA CYS A 38 -4.82 2.84 -5.35
C CYS A 38 -5.50 3.52 -4.16
N LEU A 39 -4.85 4.54 -3.59
CA LEU A 39 -5.38 5.31 -2.47
C LEU A 39 -6.62 6.12 -2.88
N ALA A 40 -6.57 6.74 -4.06
CA ALA A 40 -7.71 7.45 -4.64
C ALA A 40 -8.90 6.50 -4.86
N ILE A 41 -8.67 5.31 -5.43
CA ILE A 41 -9.74 4.31 -5.58
C ILE A 41 -10.30 3.92 -4.22
N TYR A 42 -9.45 3.60 -3.24
CA TYR A 42 -9.88 3.20 -1.90
C TYR A 42 -10.76 4.25 -1.21
N TYR A 43 -10.36 5.51 -1.23
CA TYR A 43 -11.11 6.57 -0.54
C TYR A 43 -12.27 7.16 -1.35
N LEU A 44 -12.21 7.15 -2.68
CA LEU A 44 -13.24 7.77 -3.51
C LEU A 44 -14.34 6.78 -3.93
N ALA A 45 -14.01 5.49 -4.05
CA ALA A 45 -14.97 4.44 -4.40
C ALA A 45 -16.32 4.48 -3.65
N PRO A 46 -16.38 4.64 -2.30
CA PRO A 46 -17.66 4.62 -1.58
C PRO A 46 -18.57 5.82 -1.92
N PHE A 47 -18.01 6.91 -2.44
CA PHE A 47 -18.77 8.11 -2.80
C PHE A 47 -19.22 8.12 -4.26
N LEU A 48 -18.75 7.15 -5.06
CA LEU A 48 -19.13 7.06 -6.46
C LEU A 48 -20.59 6.62 -6.57
N ARG A 49 -21.43 7.52 -7.10
CA ARG A 49 -22.83 7.24 -7.39
C ARG A 49 -22.95 6.47 -8.70
N TRP A 50 -23.87 5.52 -8.76
CA TRP A 50 -24.10 4.65 -9.89
C TRP A 50 -25.58 4.33 -10.04
N ASP A 51 -26.18 4.75 -11.15
CA ASP A 51 -27.59 4.50 -11.45
C ASP A 51 -27.76 3.09 -12.03
N ARG A 52 -28.76 2.37 -11.52
CA ARG A 52 -29.06 0.97 -11.88
C ARG A 52 -30.55 0.74 -12.10
N GLY A 53 -31.32 1.81 -12.29
CA GLY A 53 -32.77 1.75 -12.41
C GLY A 53 -33.52 2.06 -11.11
N GLU A 54 -34.84 2.09 -11.25
CA GLU A 54 -35.75 2.55 -10.22
C GLU A 54 -35.76 1.61 -9.00
N ASN A 55 -35.75 2.19 -7.79
CA ASN A 55 -35.68 1.48 -6.50
C ASN A 55 -34.35 0.76 -6.17
N ALA A 56 -33.32 0.85 -7.03
CA ALA A 56 -31.99 0.33 -6.73
C ALA A 56 -31.13 1.36 -5.97
N PRO A 57 -30.28 0.94 -5.02
CA PRO A 57 -29.38 1.86 -4.33
C PRO A 57 -28.35 2.45 -5.29
N GLY A 58 -28.20 3.77 -5.26
CA GLY A 58 -27.37 4.52 -6.20
C GLY A 58 -25.88 4.52 -5.92
N GLN A 59 -25.32 3.58 -5.15
CA GLN A 59 -23.88 3.49 -4.84
C GLN A 59 -23.20 2.46 -5.76
N ALA A 60 -22.01 2.79 -6.28
CA ALA A 60 -21.28 1.96 -7.22
C ALA A 60 -20.82 0.62 -6.62
N ILE A 61 -20.25 0.65 -5.41
CA ILE A 61 -19.80 -0.53 -4.69
C ILE A 61 -20.53 -0.57 -3.36
N LEU A 62 -21.43 -1.54 -3.20
CA LEU A 62 -22.32 -1.63 -2.05
C LEU A 62 -22.56 -3.08 -1.64
N ILE A 63 -22.47 -3.36 -0.35
CA ILE A 63 -22.96 -4.59 0.25
C ILE A 63 -24.29 -4.28 0.92
N ASP A 64 -25.38 -4.74 0.32
CA ASP A 64 -26.75 -4.58 0.80
C ASP A 64 -27.10 -5.79 1.69
N LEU A 65 -26.94 -5.60 3.00
CA LEU A 65 -27.27 -6.62 4.00
C LEU A 65 -28.79 -6.91 4.07
N PRO A 66 -29.69 -5.90 4.09
CA PRO A 66 -31.14 -6.15 4.09
C PRO A 66 -31.62 -7.07 2.97
N HIS A 67 -31.18 -6.83 1.73
CA HIS A 67 -31.59 -7.63 0.59
C HIS A 67 -30.66 -8.81 0.29
N ARG A 68 -29.61 -8.99 1.10
CA ARG A 68 -28.54 -9.99 0.92
C ARG A 68 -27.94 -9.94 -0.49
N ARG A 69 -27.62 -8.75 -0.99
CA ARG A 69 -27.05 -8.54 -2.32
C ARG A 69 -25.73 -7.80 -2.24
N ALA A 70 -24.81 -8.12 -3.13
CA ALA A 70 -23.60 -7.32 -3.33
C ALA A 70 -23.59 -6.72 -4.72
N TYR A 71 -23.27 -5.43 -4.78
CA TYR A 71 -23.25 -4.65 -6.00
C TYR A 71 -21.84 -4.15 -6.27
N PHE A 72 -21.36 -4.40 -7.48
CA PHE A 72 -20.10 -3.90 -8.00
C PHE A 72 -20.34 -3.32 -9.40
N PHE A 73 -20.66 -2.04 -9.45
CA PHE A 73 -21.14 -1.35 -10.64
C PHE A 73 -22.38 -2.08 -11.21
N PHE A 74 -22.33 -2.52 -12.47
CA PHE A 74 -23.42 -3.27 -13.12
C PHE A 74 -23.49 -4.75 -12.71
N ILE A 75 -22.51 -5.23 -11.95
CA ILE A 75 -22.44 -6.62 -11.51
C ILE A 75 -23.22 -6.75 -10.21
N GLU A 76 -24.27 -7.58 -10.24
CA GLU A 76 -25.04 -7.96 -9.06
C GLU A 76 -24.71 -9.40 -8.68
N ILE A 77 -24.28 -9.59 -7.44
CA ILE A 77 -23.88 -10.88 -6.89
C ILE A 77 -24.97 -11.34 -5.93
N TRP A 78 -25.48 -12.53 -6.22
CA TRP A 78 -26.52 -13.18 -5.46
C TRP A 78 -25.93 -14.20 -4.49
N PRO A 79 -26.49 -14.32 -3.28
CA PRO A 79 -26.13 -15.38 -2.37
C PRO A 79 -26.59 -16.70 -2.98
N GLN A 80 -25.67 -17.66 -3.07
CA GLN A 80 -25.99 -19.06 -3.39
C GLN A 80 -26.56 -19.75 -2.16
#